data_AF-A0A1V5XLD4-F1
#
_entry.id   AF-A0A1V5XLD4-F1
#
_cell.length_a   1.000
_cell.length_b   1.000
_cell.length_c   1.000
_cell.angle_alpha   90.00
_cell.angle_beta   90.00
_cell.angle_gamma   90.00
#
_symmetry.space_group_name_H-M   'P 1'
#
loop_
_entity.id
_entity.type
_entity.pdbx_description
1 polymer ?
#
loop_
_entity_poly.entity_id
_entity_poly.type
_entity_poly.pdbx_seq_one_letter_code
_entity_poly.pdbx_strand_id
1 'polypeptide(L)'
;MPLWIDEGVASSQEKSHLQGRLSFAKNLIEQGKYIDFDKFFQIYRLVDVQPQVFYSQSASIIVFLLRRYGKDRFVEFSRKLRDGTPWDKALLSVYRFKDFGQMEDAWKDFILRNS
;
A
#
# COMPACT_ATOMS: atom_id res chain seq x y z
N MET A 1 -0.16 12.77 7.97
CA MET A 1 -0.56 11.49 7.36
C MET A 1 0.71 10.81 6.83
N PRO A 2 0.84 9.48 6.82
CA PRO A 2 1.99 8.80 6.21
C PRO A 2 2.10 9.07 4.72
N LEU A 3 3.32 9.26 4.22
CA LEU A 3 3.58 9.62 2.83
C LEU A 3 3.02 8.59 1.84
N TRP A 4 3.11 7.29 2.16
CA TRP A 4 2.66 6.22 1.27
C TRP A 4 1.14 6.26 0.97
N ILE A 5 0.34 6.80 1.89
CA ILE A 5 -1.11 6.90 1.69
C ILE A 5 -1.40 7.94 0.61
N ASP A 6 -0.85 9.15 0.79
CA ASP A 6 -1.04 10.27 -0.13
C ASP A 6 -0.49 9.93 -1.52
N GLU A 7 0.76 9.45 -1.58
CA GLU A 7 1.42 9.09 -2.83
C GLU A 7 0.81 7.85 -3.48
N GLY A 8 0.39 6.87 -2.69
CA GLY A 8 -0.26 5.66 -3.18
C GLY A 8 -1.61 5.97 -3.82
N VAL A 9 -2.42 6.82 -3.18
CA VAL A 9 -3.71 7.24 -3.74
C VAL A 9 -3.49 8.00 -5.04
N ALA A 10 -2.59 9.00 -5.05
CA ALA A 10 -2.26 9.76 -6.25
C ALA A 10 -1.77 8.84 -7.39
N SER A 11 -0.76 8.01 -7.11
CA SER A 11 -0.15 7.10 -8.09
C SER A 11 -1.11 6.02 -8.59
N SER A 12 -2.11 5.64 -7.80
CA SER A 12 -3.13 4.65 -8.19
C SER A 12 -4.18 5.20 -9.17
N GLN A 13 -4.39 6.51 -9.21
CA GLN A 13 -5.36 7.14 -10.12
C GLN A 13 -4.80 7.37 -11.53
N GLU A 14 -3.47 7.34 -11.68
CA GLU A 14 -2.79 7.46 -12.97
C GLU A 14 -2.87 6.15 -13.78
N LYS A 15 -4.01 5.94 -14.43
CA LYS A 15 -4.33 4.70 -15.16
C LYS A 15 -3.28 4.29 -16.19
N SER A 16 -2.65 5.24 -16.88
CA SER A 16 -1.62 4.97 -17.91
C SER A 16 -0.34 4.33 -17.35
N HIS A 17 -0.01 4.60 -16.08
CA HIS A 17 1.20 4.11 -15.43
C HIS A 17 0.94 3.02 -14.39
N LEU A 18 -0.33 2.85 -13.97
CA LEU A 18 -0.70 1.92 -12.92
C LEU A 18 -0.27 0.49 -13.21
N GLN A 19 -0.55 -0.03 -14.40
CA GLN A 19 -0.19 -1.42 -14.73
C GLN A 19 1.32 -1.64 -14.65
N GLY A 20 2.12 -0.71 -15.19
CA GLY A 20 3.58 -0.79 -15.10
C GLY A 20 4.10 -0.75 -13.65
N ARG A 21 3.47 0.06 -12.78
CA ARG A 21 3.79 0.10 -11.35
C ARG A 21 3.45 -1.21 -10.64
N LEU A 22 2.31 -1.83 -10.96
CA LEU A 22 1.92 -3.12 -10.40
C LEU A 22 2.87 -4.24 -10.85
N SER A 23 3.23 -4.29 -12.13
CA SER A 23 4.21 -5.25 -12.63
C SER A 23 5.61 -5.00 -12.02
N PHE A 24 6.01 -3.75 -11.80
CA PHE A 24 7.25 -3.44 -11.11
C PHE A 24 7.23 -3.88 -9.63
N ALA A 25 6.12 -3.64 -8.92
CA ALA A 25 5.92 -4.12 -7.56
C ALA A 25 5.99 -5.65 -7.47
N LYS A 26 5.39 -6.37 -8.44
CA LYS A 26 5.52 -7.82 -8.56
C LYS A 26 6.97 -8.26 -8.70
N ASN A 27 7.69 -7.66 -9.65
CA ASN A 27 9.11 -7.96 -9.88
C ASN A 27 9.96 -7.71 -8.63
N LEU A 28 9.65 -6.67 -7.85
CA LEU A 28 10.33 -6.39 -6.58
C LEU A 28 10.07 -7.51 -5.55
N ILE A 29 8.85 -8.02 -5.45
CA ILE A 29 8.51 -9.14 -4.56
C ILE A 29 9.25 -10.40 -5.01
N GLU A 30 9.19 -10.75 -6.31
CA GLU A 30 9.83 -11.95 -6.88
C GLU A 30 11.35 -11.94 -6.70
N GLN A 31 11.98 -10.76 -6.76
CA GLN A 31 13.42 -10.60 -6.56
C GLN A 31 13.82 -10.39 -5.10
N GLY A 32 12.87 -10.35 -4.16
CA GLY A 32 13.15 -10.04 -2.75
C GLY A 32 13.72 -8.62 -2.52
N LYS A 33 13.41 -7.68 -3.41
CA LYS A 33 13.89 -6.29 -3.40
C LYS A 33 12.82 -5.26 -2.98
N TYR A 34 11.63 -5.72 -2.61
CA TYR A 34 10.60 -4.85 -2.03
C TYR A 34 11.06 -4.35 -0.64
N ILE A 35 10.43 -3.29 -0.14
CA ILE A 35 10.73 -2.75 1.19
C ILE A 35 9.77 -3.38 2.19
N ASP A 36 10.27 -4.02 3.25
CA ASP A 36 9.42 -4.59 4.30
C ASP A 36 8.46 -3.53 4.88
N PHE A 37 7.22 -3.91 5.18
CA PHE A 37 6.17 -2.99 5.67
C PHE A 37 6.61 -2.25 6.94
N ASP A 38 7.31 -2.92 7.85
CA ASP A 38 7.85 -2.32 9.07
C ASP A 38 8.81 -1.15 8.78
N LYS A 39 9.58 -1.22 7.69
CA LYS A 39 10.47 -0.15 7.24
C LYS A 39 9.72 0.85 6.36
N PHE A 40 8.88 0.35 5.46
CA PHE A 40 8.19 1.13 4.45
C PHE A 40 7.27 2.18 5.06
N PHE A 41 6.51 1.82 6.09
CA PHE A 41 5.60 2.75 6.75
C PHE A 41 6.28 3.82 7.59
N GLN A 42 7.59 3.68 7.85
CA GLN A 42 8.41 4.68 8.54
C GLN A 42 9.06 5.68 7.57
N ILE A 43 8.85 5.54 6.25
CA ILE A 43 9.37 6.47 5.26
C ILE A 43 8.48 7.71 5.21
N TYR A 44 9.02 8.83 5.69
CA TYR A 44 8.36 10.13 5.65
C TYR A 44 8.96 11.08 4.60
N ARG A 45 10.12 10.73 4.02
CA ARG A 45 10.79 11.51 2.97
C ARG A 45 11.37 10.59 1.91
N LEU A 46 11.22 10.98 0.64
CA LEU A 46 11.70 10.19 -0.49
C LEU A 46 13.23 10.15 -0.63
N VAL A 47 13.95 11.08 0.01
CA VAL A 47 15.42 11.10 0.00
C VAL A 47 16.03 9.84 0.61
N ASP A 48 15.25 9.11 1.42
CA ASP A 48 15.69 7.92 2.14
C ASP A 48 15.55 6.63 1.31
N VAL A 49 14.94 6.69 0.11
CA VAL A 49 14.64 5.51 -0.74
C VAL A 49 14.65 5.80 -2.23
N GLN A 50 14.71 4.76 -3.06
CA GLN A 50 14.50 4.91 -4.50
C GLN A 50 13.03 5.28 -4.80
N PRO A 51 12.74 6.44 -5.41
CA PRO A 51 11.35 6.91 -5.59
C PRO A 51 10.48 5.92 -6.39
N GLN A 52 11.04 5.30 -7.43
CA GLN A 52 10.31 4.33 -8.25
C GLN A 52 9.82 3.12 -7.44
N VAL A 53 10.66 2.62 -6.52
CA VAL A 53 10.30 1.53 -5.60
C VAL A 53 9.18 1.99 -4.68
N PHE A 54 9.34 3.18 -4.08
CA PHE A 54 8.37 3.72 -3.14
C PHE A 54 6.99 3.94 -3.77
N TYR A 55 6.92 4.60 -4.94
CA TYR A 55 5.67 4.88 -5.62
C TYR A 55 4.97 3.60 -6.10
N SER A 56 5.74 2.65 -6.64
CA SER A 56 5.18 1.40 -7.13
C SER A 56 4.61 0.56 -5.99
N GLN A 57 5.33 0.46 -4.87
CA GLN A 57 4.86 -0.25 -3.70
C GLN A 57 3.63 0.46 -3.06
N SER A 58 3.68 1.79 -2.89
CA SER A 58 2.53 2.58 -2.39
C SER A 58 1.27 2.36 -3.24
N ALA A 59 1.38 2.48 -4.56
CA ALA A 59 0.26 2.27 -5.47
C ALA A 59 -0.26 0.83 -5.38
N SER A 60 0.63 -0.16 -5.29
CA SER A 60 0.24 -1.57 -5.18
C SER A 60 -0.52 -1.88 -3.89
N ILE A 61 -0.18 -1.23 -2.77
CA ILE A 61 -0.88 -1.38 -1.50
C ILE A 61 -2.30 -0.80 -1.61
N ILE A 62 -2.45 0.40 -2.19
CA ILE A 62 -3.78 1.00 -2.40
C ILE A 62 -4.65 0.14 -3.33
N VAL A 63 -4.08 -0.37 -4.42
CA VAL A 63 -4.78 -1.28 -5.33
C VAL A 63 -5.20 -2.57 -4.62
N PHE A 64 -4.32 -3.15 -3.80
CA PHE A 64 -4.63 -4.32 -2.97
C PHE A 64 -5.82 -4.06 -2.04
N LEU A 65 -5.79 -2.95 -1.29
CA LEU A 65 -6.87 -2.58 -0.39
C LEU A 65 -8.20 -2.41 -1.14
N LEU A 66 -8.19 -1.70 -2.27
CA LEU A 66 -9.38 -1.45 -3.06
C LEU A 66 -9.93 -2.69 -3.76
N ARG A 67 -9.07 -3.50 -4.40
CA ARG A 67 -9.50 -4.64 -5.22
C ARG A 67 -9.83 -5.87 -4.38
N ARG A 68 -9.05 -6.16 -3.32
CA ARG A 68 -9.28 -7.36 -2.49
C ARG A 68 -10.41 -7.17 -1.48
N TYR A 69 -10.56 -5.95 -0.94
CA TYR A 69 -11.46 -5.70 0.19
C TYR A 69 -12.59 -4.73 -0.12
N GLY A 70 -12.58 -4.11 -1.31
CA GLY A 70 -13.64 -3.26 -1.80
C GLY A 70 -13.51 -1.80 -1.36
N LYS A 71 -14.21 -0.93 -2.11
CA LYS A 71 -14.18 0.51 -1.91
C LYS A 71 -14.80 0.94 -0.58
N ASP A 72 -15.81 0.24 -0.08
CA ASP A 72 -16.52 0.62 1.15
C ASP A 72 -15.60 0.59 2.37
N ARG A 73 -14.72 -0.42 2.47
CA ARG A 73 -13.69 -0.46 3.52
C ARG A 73 -12.66 0.65 3.35
N PHE A 74 -12.31 1.01 2.13
CA PHE A 74 -11.43 2.16 1.90
C PHE A 74 -12.08 3.48 2.35
N VAL A 75 -13.38 3.65 2.10
CA VAL A 75 -14.15 4.80 2.61
C VAL A 75 -14.19 4.80 4.14
N GLU A 76 -14.44 3.66 4.78
CA GLU A 76 -14.40 3.54 6.24
C GLU A 76 -13.02 3.90 6.81
N PHE A 77 -11.96 3.41 6.19
CA PHE A 77 -10.57 3.76 6.54
C PHE A 77 -10.35 5.28 6.46
N SER A 78 -10.71 5.90 5.34
CA SER A 78 -10.60 7.36 5.19
C SER A 78 -11.44 8.15 6.20
N ARG A 79 -12.61 7.64 6.61
CA ARG A 79 -13.43 8.24 7.67
C ARG A 79 -12.73 8.17 9.02
N LYS A 80 -12.19 7.00 9.41
CA LYS A 80 -11.43 6.87 10.66
C LYS A 80 -10.21 7.79 10.72
N LEU A 81 -9.49 7.96 9.60
CA LEU A 81 -8.39 8.92 9.50
C LEU A 81 -8.87 10.36 9.75
N ARG A 82 -9.98 10.76 9.12
CA ARG A 82 -10.59 12.08 9.29
C ARG A 82 -11.01 12.33 10.74
N ASP A 83 -11.53 11.31 11.41
CA ASP A 83 -11.98 11.36 12.80
C ASP A 83 -10.81 11.31 13.82
N GLY A 84 -9.56 11.35 13.35
CA GLY A 84 -8.36 11.43 14.20
C GLY A 84 -7.85 10.08 14.71
N THR A 85 -8.38 8.95 14.20
CA THR A 85 -7.83 7.63 14.54
C THR A 85 -6.42 7.50 13.95
N PRO A 86 -5.42 7.05 14.73
CA PRO A 86 -4.09 6.74 14.20
C PRO A 86 -4.17 5.80 13.00
N TRP A 87 -3.44 6.12 11.93
CA TRP A 87 -3.59 5.48 10.62
C TRP A 87 -3.34 3.97 10.67
N ASP A 88 -2.39 3.55 11.48
CA ASP A 88 -1.99 2.17 11.72
C ASP A 88 -3.13 1.38 12.36
N LYS A 89 -3.71 1.93 13.43
CA LYS A 89 -4.88 1.35 14.11
C LYS A 89 -6.11 1.33 13.20
N ALA A 90 -6.34 2.40 12.44
CA ALA A 90 -7.44 2.46 11.49
C ALA A 90 -7.31 1.40 10.39
N LEU A 91 -6.10 1.22 9.84
CA LEU A 91 -5.84 0.26 8.77
C LEU A 91 -6.01 -1.18 9.25
N LEU A 92 -5.35 -1.55 10.36
CA LEU A 92 -5.47 -2.91 10.90
C LEU A 92 -6.91 -3.24 11.33
N SER A 93 -7.63 -2.29 11.94
CA SER A 93 -9.01 -2.52 12.39
C SER A 93 -10.01 -2.66 11.24
N VAL A 94 -9.97 -1.79 10.23
CA VAL A 94 -10.92 -1.82 9.09
C VAL A 94 -10.72 -3.05 8.22
N TYR A 95 -9.46 -3.41 7.96
CA TYR A 95 -9.15 -4.55 7.12
C TYR A 95 -9.02 -5.88 7.89
N ARG A 96 -9.14 -5.82 9.23
CA ARG A 96 -9.11 -6.95 10.16
C ARG A 96 -7.80 -7.73 10.12
N PHE A 97 -6.69 -7.02 10.02
CA PHE A 97 -5.36 -7.60 10.17
C PHE A 97 -4.93 -7.57 11.63
N LYS A 98 -4.27 -8.64 12.08
CA LYS A 98 -3.67 -8.73 13.42
C LYS A 98 -2.51 -7.76 13.56
N ASP A 99 -1.67 -7.70 12.54
CA ASP A 99 -0.43 -6.92 12.48
C ASP A 99 -0.05 -6.65 11.02
N PHE A 100 1.00 -5.86 10.82
CA PHE A 100 1.49 -5.54 9.48
C PHE A 100 2.18 -6.70 8.78
N GLY A 101 2.68 -7.71 9.49
CA GLY A 101 3.22 -8.92 8.88
C GLY A 101 2.12 -9.71 8.16
N GLN A 102 0.99 -9.92 8.82
CA GLN A 102 -0.17 -10.56 8.19
C GLN A 102 -0.69 -9.75 6.99
N MET A 103 -0.69 -8.42 7.09
CA MET A 103 -1.08 -7.55 5.98
C MET A 103 -0.10 -7.66 4.81
N GLU A 104 1.20 -7.71 5.09
CA GLU A 104 2.26 -7.84 4.09
C GLU A 104 2.15 -9.16 3.32
N ASP A 105 1.94 -10.28 4.02
CA ASP A 105 1.75 -11.59 3.40
C ASP A 105 0.52 -11.59 2.48
N ALA A 106 -0.60 -11.02 2.95
CA ALA A 106 -1.81 -10.90 2.15
C ALA A 106 -1.64 -10.00 0.92
N TRP A 107 -0.83 -8.94 1.04
CA TRP A 107 -0.48 -8.05 -0.06
C TRP A 107 0.41 -8.76 -1.09
N LYS A 108 1.46 -9.44 -0.67
CA LYS A 108 2.35 -10.22 -1.56
C LYS A 108 1.56 -11.25 -2.35
N ASP A 109 0.73 -12.04 -1.67
CA ASP A 109 -0.16 -13.04 -2.29
C ASP A 109 -1.08 -12.42 -3.35
N PHE A 110 -1.65 -11.26 -3.04
CA PHE A 110 -2.51 -10.55 -3.98
C PHE A 110 -1.75 -10.08 -5.22
N ILE A 111 -0.60 -9.43 -5.05
CA ILE A 111 0.17 -8.88 -6.17
C ILE A 111 0.68 -10.00 -7.06
N LEU A 112 1.24 -11.07 -6.51
CA LEU A 112 1.76 -12.19 -7.30
C LEU A 112 0.69 -12.86 -8.19
N ARG A 113 -0.57 -12.84 -7.76
CA ARG A 113 -1.70 -13.43 -8.51
C ARG A 113 -2.40 -12.49 -9.50
N ASN A 114 -2.28 -11.17 -9.34
CA ASN A 114 -3.15 -10.18 -10.00
C ASN A 114 -2.42 -9.05 -10.76
N SER A 115 -1.11 -9.21 -11.02
CA SER A 115 -0.26 -8.21 -11.68
C SER A 115 0.28 -8.67 -13.03
#